data_AF-A0A379VQN6-F1
#
_entry.id   AF-A0A379VQN6-F1
#
_cell.length_a   1.000
_cell.length_b   1.000
_cell.length_c   1.000
_cell.angle_alpha   90.00
_cell.angle_beta   90.00
_cell.angle_gamma   90.00
#
_symmetry.space_group_name_H-M   'P 1'
#
loop_
_entity.id
_entity.type
_entity.pdbx_description
1 polymer ?
#
loop_
_entity_poly.entity_id
_entity_poly.type
_entity_poly.pdbx_seq_one_letter_code
_entity_poly.pdbx_strand_id
1 'polypeptide(L)'
;MLRSLDLTDEDKAAIRYLSFLTLKPTMYIANVNEDGFENNPYLDQVREIAAKEGSVVVPVCAAVEADIAELDDDERDEFMAELGLEEPGLNRVIRAGYRLLNLQTYFYRRG
;
A
#
# COMPACT_ATOMS: atom_id res chain seq x y z
N MET A 1 16.41 9.95 -4.73
CA MET A 1 16.90 8.80 -3.93
C MET A 1 17.60 7.79 -4.84
N LEU A 2 18.35 6.80 -4.34
CA LEU A 2 18.97 5.79 -5.22
C LEU A 2 17.94 5.05 -6.09
N ARG A 3 16.75 4.77 -5.55
CA ARG A 3 15.63 4.20 -6.30
C ARG A 3 15.05 5.07 -7.44
N SER A 4 15.31 6.38 -7.43
CA SER A 4 14.78 7.32 -8.43
C SER A 4 15.77 7.61 -9.55
N LEU A 5 16.88 6.86 -9.60
CA LEU A 5 17.85 6.90 -10.68
C LEU A 5 17.56 5.76 -11.65
N ASP A 6 17.79 5.99 -12.94
CA ASP A 6 17.69 4.96 -13.99
C ASP A 6 18.91 4.02 -13.94
N LEU A 7 18.99 3.23 -12.87
CA LEU A 7 20.01 2.18 -12.71
C LEU A 7 19.63 0.95 -13.52
N THR A 8 20.58 0.47 -14.33
CA THR A 8 20.45 -0.81 -15.02
C THR A 8 20.50 -1.98 -14.02
N ASP A 9 20.16 -3.19 -14.47
CA ASP A 9 20.27 -4.37 -13.63
C ASP A 9 21.73 -4.71 -13.28
N GLU A 10 22.67 -4.38 -14.17
CA GLU A 10 24.11 -4.49 -13.92
C GLU A 10 24.57 -3.53 -12.81
N ASP A 11 24.12 -2.26 -12.87
CA ASP A 11 24.41 -1.27 -11.82
C ASP A 11 23.87 -1.72 -10.45
N LYS A 12 22.62 -2.21 -10.43
CA LYS A 12 21.97 -2.72 -9.21
C LYS A 12 22.71 -3.95 -8.66
N ALA A 13 23.18 -4.85 -9.53
CA ALA A 13 23.95 -6.02 -9.13
C ALA A 13 25.30 -5.62 -8.51
N ALA A 14 25.99 -4.64 -9.11
CA ALA A 14 27.28 -4.15 -8.64
C ALA A 14 27.20 -3.57 -7.21
N ILE A 15 26.11 -2.87 -6.87
CA ILE A 15 25.93 -2.24 -5.56
C ILE A 15 25.11 -3.07 -4.55
N ARG A 16 24.64 -4.26 -4.94
CA ARG A 16 23.69 -5.06 -4.13
C ARG A 16 24.22 -5.40 -2.74
N TYR A 17 25.53 -5.67 -2.63
CA TYR A 17 26.17 -6.04 -1.37
C TYR A 17 26.14 -4.91 -0.31
N LEU A 18 25.98 -3.66 -0.75
CA LEU A 18 25.94 -2.48 0.14
C LEU A 18 24.60 -2.33 0.86
N SER A 19 23.55 -3.02 0.41
CA SER A 19 22.23 -3.03 1.06
C SER A 19 21.66 -1.62 1.35
N PHE A 20 21.79 -0.70 0.39
CA PHE A 20 21.36 0.69 0.55
C PHE A 20 19.89 0.82 0.99
N LEU A 21 19.65 1.62 2.03
CA LEU A 21 18.31 1.91 2.53
C LEU A 21 17.44 2.60 1.47
N THR A 22 17.99 3.57 0.75
CA THR A 22 17.29 4.38 -0.27
C THR A 22 17.09 3.66 -1.60
N LEU A 23 17.56 2.42 -1.71
CA LEU A 23 17.30 1.52 -2.85
C LEU A 23 16.14 0.56 -2.57
N LYS A 24 15.70 0.43 -1.31
CA LYS A 24 14.56 -0.44 -0.97
C LYS A 24 13.29 0.04 -1.68
N PRO A 25 12.49 -0.89 -2.25
CA PRO A 25 11.15 -0.56 -2.75
C PRO A 25 10.33 0.13 -1.65
N THR A 26 9.54 1.13 -2.00
CA THR A 26 8.75 1.91 -1.04
C THR A 26 7.36 2.18 -1.58
N MET A 27 6.39 2.25 -0.67
CA MET A 27 5.03 2.71 -0.93
C MET A 27 4.66 3.74 0.14
N TYR A 28 3.70 4.60 -0.19
CA TYR A 28 3.14 5.59 0.72
C TYR A 28 1.79 5.08 1.21
N ILE A 29 1.64 4.98 2.53
CA ILE A 29 0.34 4.76 3.17
C ILE A 29 -0.18 6.16 3.51
N ALA A 30 -1.15 6.65 2.74
CA ALA A 30 -1.73 7.97 2.93
C ALA A 30 -2.91 7.86 3.89
N ASN A 31 -2.69 8.24 5.15
CA ASN A 31 -3.76 8.28 6.14
C ASN A 31 -4.68 9.47 5.87
N VAL A 32 -5.96 9.20 5.63
CA VAL A 32 -7.00 10.19 5.35
C VAL A 32 -8.15 10.04 6.33
N ASN A 33 -9.00 11.07 6.42
CA ASN A 33 -10.28 10.97 7.13
C ASN A 33 -11.27 10.13 6.30
N GLU A 34 -12.40 9.77 6.88
CA GLU A 34 -13.47 8.98 6.27
C GLU A 34 -13.98 9.57 4.94
N ASP A 35 -14.08 10.90 4.87
CA ASP A 35 -14.48 11.67 3.70
C ASP A 35 -13.28 12.10 2.82
N GLY A 36 -12.06 11.76 3.23
CA GLY A 36 -10.81 12.26 2.66
C GLY A 36 -10.26 11.45 1.49
N PHE A 37 -11.02 10.49 0.95
CA PHE A 37 -10.61 9.68 -0.20
C PHE A 37 -10.72 10.44 -1.53
N GLU A 38 -11.61 11.42 -1.61
CA GLU A 38 -11.85 12.27 -2.77
C GLU A 38 -11.63 13.75 -2.41
N ASN A 39 -11.32 14.58 -3.41
CA ASN A 39 -11.15 16.03 -3.25
C ASN A 39 -10.18 16.46 -2.13
N ASN A 40 -9.18 15.63 -1.83
CA ASN A 40 -8.21 15.87 -0.77
C ASN A 40 -6.88 16.38 -1.36
N PRO A 41 -6.56 17.68 -1.19
CA PRO A 41 -5.36 18.26 -1.79
C PRO A 41 -4.06 17.64 -1.24
N TYR A 42 -4.08 17.16 0.00
CA TYR A 42 -2.92 16.47 0.58
C TYR A 42 -2.71 15.09 -0.05
N LEU A 43 -3.80 14.38 -0.33
CA LEU A 43 -3.73 13.08 -1.02
C LEU A 43 -3.19 13.26 -2.45
N ASP A 44 -3.62 14.30 -3.15
CA ASP A 44 -3.14 14.62 -4.50
C ASP A 44 -1.66 15.00 -4.49
N GLN A 45 -1.21 15.77 -3.49
CA GLN A 45 0.21 16.09 -3.32
C GLN A 45 1.05 14.84 -3.06
N VAL A 46 0.58 13.91 -2.23
CA VAL A 46 1.29 12.63 -1.98
C VAL A 46 1.36 11.80 -3.27
N ARG A 47 0.29 11.74 -4.06
CA ARG A 47 0.28 11.07 -5.37
C ARG A 47 1.30 11.67 -6.33
N GLU A 48 1.41 13.01 -6.38
CA GLU A 48 2.39 13.68 -7.23
C GLU A 48 3.83 13.35 -6.83
N ILE A 49 4.14 13.37 -5.53
CA ILE A 49 5.46 13.02 -5.00
C ILE A 49 5.79 11.55 -5.31
N ALA A 50 4.85 10.65 -5.02
CA ALA A 50 5.05 9.23 -5.24
C ALA A 50 5.26 8.89 -6.72
N ALA A 51 4.56 9.57 -7.64
CA ALA A 51 4.74 9.40 -9.08
C ALA A 51 6.16 9.76 -9.54
N LYS A 52 6.75 10.84 -8.99
CA LYS A 52 8.15 11.23 -9.28
C LYS A 52 9.17 10.20 -8.78
N GLU A 53 8.82 9.45 -7.73
CA GLU A 53 9.68 8.40 -7.17
C GLU A 53 9.35 6.99 -7.69
N GLY A 54 8.37 6.83 -8.59
CA GLY A 54 7.89 5.51 -9.04
C GLY A 54 7.30 4.65 -7.92
N SER A 55 6.74 5.28 -6.88
CA SER A 55 6.19 4.62 -5.69
C SER A 55 4.67 4.54 -5.73
N VAL A 56 4.11 3.51 -5.12
CA VAL A 56 2.66 3.30 -5.01
C VAL A 56 2.10 4.10 -3.83
N VAL A 57 0.90 4.66 -3.98
CA VAL A 57 0.15 5.28 -2.87
C VAL A 57 -1.06 4.43 -2.54
N VAL A 58 -1.26 4.14 -1.25
CA VAL A 58 -2.42 3.43 -0.72
C VAL A 58 -3.12 4.33 0.29
N PRO A 59 -4.26 4.97 -0.07
CA PRO A 59 -5.04 5.73 0.88
C PRO A 59 -5.80 4.78 1.83
N VAL A 60 -5.78 5.10 3.12
CA VAL A 60 -6.49 4.37 4.17
C VAL A 60 -7.04 5.35 5.21
N CYS A 61 -8.14 5.00 5.87
CA CYS A 61 -8.59 5.73 7.05
C CYS A 61 -8.24 4.91 8.29
N ALA A 62 -7.13 5.24 8.95
CA ALA A 62 -6.64 4.43 10.07
C ALA A 62 -7.61 4.38 11.26
N ALA A 63 -8.49 5.36 11.42
CA ALA A 63 -9.55 5.36 12.42
C ALA A 63 -10.58 4.26 12.13
N VAL A 64 -11.17 4.27 10.92
CA VAL A 64 -12.10 3.23 10.46
C VAL A 64 -11.48 1.84 10.53
N GLU A 65 -10.21 1.69 10.14
CA GLU A 65 -9.53 0.39 10.22
C GLU A 65 -9.35 -0.10 11.66
N ALA A 66 -9.17 0.82 12.62
CA ALA A 66 -9.05 0.45 14.03
C ALA A 66 -10.39 -0.03 14.58
N ASP A 67 -11.49 0.65 14.25
CA ASP A 67 -12.85 0.24 14.63
C ASP A 67 -13.19 -1.13 14.03
N ILE A 68 -12.94 -1.32 12.73
CA ILE A 68 -13.12 -2.61 12.03
C ILE A 68 -12.36 -3.76 12.71
N ALA A 69 -11.19 -3.48 13.29
CA ALA A 69 -10.34 -4.50 13.91
C ALA A 69 -10.86 -4.99 15.27
N GLU A 70 -11.76 -4.24 15.92
CA GLU A 70 -12.35 -4.58 17.22
C GLU A 70 -13.70 -5.31 17.10
N LEU A 71 -14.35 -5.23 15.93
CA LEU A 71 -15.63 -5.87 15.65
C LEU A 71 -15.48 -7.37 15.36
N ASP A 72 -16.54 -8.14 15.65
CA ASP A 72 -16.64 -9.52 15.19
C ASP A 72 -16.97 -9.61 13.69
N ASP A 73 -16.97 -10.83 13.13
CA ASP A 73 -17.15 -11.01 11.69
C ASP A 73 -18.52 -10.52 11.19
N ASP A 74 -19.58 -10.69 11.97
CA ASP A 74 -20.94 -10.31 11.59
C ASP A 74 -21.11 -8.78 11.70
N GLU A 75 -20.65 -8.18 12.81
CA GLU A 75 -20.68 -6.73 13.04
C GLU A 75 -19.81 -5.95 12.04
N ARG A 76 -18.65 -6.51 11.69
CA ARG A 76 -17.76 -5.91 10.70
C ARG A 76 -18.43 -5.80 9.34
N ASP A 77 -19.08 -6.86 8.89
CA ASP A 77 -19.69 -6.91 7.56
C ASP A 77 -20.87 -5.92 7.47
N GLU A 78 -21.65 -5.76 8.55
CA GLU A 78 -22.68 -4.72 8.66
C GLU A 78 -22.07 -3.31 8.62
N PHE A 79 -21.05 -3.05 9.43
CA PHE A 79 -20.38 -1.73 9.50
C PHE A 79 -19.75 -1.31 8.16
N MET A 80 -19.09 -2.24 7.46
CA MET A 80 -18.54 -1.98 6.13
C MET A 80 -19.63 -1.66 5.11
N ALA A 81 -20.78 -2.35 5.18
CA ALA A 81 -21.90 -2.09 4.28
C ALA A 81 -22.51 -0.70 4.50
N GLU A 82 -22.59 -0.22 5.74
CA GLU A 82 -23.06 1.13 6.08
C GLU A 82 -22.12 2.21 5.51
N LEU A 83 -20.81 1.97 5.53
CA LEU A 83 -19.79 2.86 4.96
C LEU A 83 -19.63 2.71 3.44
N GLY A 84 -20.33 1.77 2.81
CA GLY A 84 -20.20 1.47 1.38
C GLY A 84 -18.84 0.88 1.00
N LEU A 85 -18.16 0.22 1.93
CA LEU A 85 -16.87 -0.44 1.73
C LEU A 85 -17.08 -1.91 1.37
N GLU A 86 -16.45 -2.36 0.28
CA GLU A 86 -16.46 -3.78 -0.10
C GLU A 86 -15.42 -4.61 0.67
N GLU A 87 -14.38 -3.96 1.20
CA GLU A 87 -13.31 -4.59 1.95
C GLU A 87 -12.59 -3.59 2.88
N PRO A 88 -11.96 -4.06 3.97
CA PRO A 88 -11.09 -3.22 4.79
C PRO A 88 -9.94 -2.62 3.98
N GLY A 89 -9.61 -1.35 4.24
CA GLY A 89 -8.46 -0.69 3.65
C GLY A 89 -7.14 -1.36 3.98
N LEU A 90 -7.04 -2.03 5.13
CA LEU A 90 -5.87 -2.82 5.51
C LEU A 90 -5.57 -3.95 4.51
N ASN A 91 -6.60 -4.56 3.90
CA ASN A 91 -6.39 -5.57 2.85
C ASN A 91 -5.70 -4.98 1.61
N ARG A 92 -6.02 -3.72 1.26
CA ARG A 92 -5.35 -3.01 0.17
C ARG A 92 -3.88 -2.75 0.49
N VAL A 93 -3.56 -2.40 1.74
CA VAL A 93 -2.18 -2.22 2.23
C VAL A 93 -1.40 -3.54 2.15
N ILE A 94 -1.98 -4.65 2.62
CA ILE A 94 -1.36 -5.97 2.60
C ILE A 94 -1.03 -6.37 1.15
N ARG A 95 -2.00 -6.27 0.23
CA ARG A 95 -1.78 -6.62 -1.18
C ARG A 95 -0.77 -5.70 -1.86
N ALA A 96 -0.75 -4.41 -1.51
CA ALA A 96 0.24 -3.48 -2.03
C ALA A 96 1.66 -3.83 -1.53
N GLY A 97 1.83 -4.14 -0.25
CA GLY A 97 3.10 -4.57 0.33
C GLY A 97 3.60 -5.89 -0.28
N TYR A 98 2.69 -6.85 -0.51
CA TYR A 98 3.02 -8.11 -1.16
C TYR A 98 3.56 -7.91 -2.59
N ARG A 99 2.89 -7.05 -3.37
CA ARG A 99 3.37 -6.64 -4.71
C ARG A 99 4.69 -5.87 -4.65
N LEU A 100 4.86 -4.99 -3.66
CA LEU A 100 6.07 -4.17 -3.47
C LEU A 100 7.31 -5.04 -3.24
N LEU A 101 7.14 -6.17 -2.55
CA LEU A 101 8.18 -7.17 -2.31
C LEU A 101 8.36 -8.15 -3.48
N ASN A 102 7.64 -7.97 -4.59
CA ASN A 102 7.64 -8.84 -5.75
C ASN A 102 7.31 -10.31 -5.41
N LEU A 103 6.36 -10.52 -4.49
CA LEU A 103 5.90 -11.85 -4.09
C LEU A 103 4.74 -12.32 -4.97
N GLN A 104 4.60 -13.65 -5.13
CA GLN A 104 3.56 -14.27 -5.94
C GLN A 104 2.96 -15.49 -5.23
N THR A 105 1.64 -15.66 -5.36
CA THR A 105 0.89 -16.78 -4.75
C THR A 105 0.58 -17.84 -5.81
N TYR A 106 0.87 -19.10 -5.51
CA TYR A 106 0.44 -20.25 -6.32
C TYR A 106 -0.38 -21.20 -5.45
N PHE A 107 -1.38 -21.85 -6.05
CA PHE A 107 -2.20 -22.85 -5.40
C PHE A 107 -1.96 -24.21 -6.03
N TYR A 108 -1.82 -25.25 -5.20
CA TYR A 108 -1.89 -26.63 -5.66
C TYR A 108 -3.09 -27.30 -4.98
N ARG A 109 -3.90 -28.02 -5.77
CA ARG A 109 -5.01 -28.81 -5.26
C ARG A 109 -4.64 -30.28 -5.39
N ARG A 110 -4.64 -31.03 -4.28
CA ARG A 110 -4.66 -32.50 -4.34
C ARG A 110 -6.09 -32.95 -4.62
N GLY A 111 -6.26 -33.79 -5.64
CA GLY A 111 -7.51 -34.49 -5.93
C GLY A 111 -7.79 -35.60 -4.94
#